data_AF-A0A1R4HZS3-F1
#
_entry.id   AF-A0A1R4HZS3-F1
#
_cell.length_a   1.000
_cell.length_b   1.000
_cell.length_c   1.000
_cell.angle_alpha   90.00
_cell.angle_beta   90.00
_cell.angle_gamma   90.00
#
_symmetry.space_group_name_H-M   'P 1'
#
loop_
_entity.id
_entity.type
_entity.pdbx_description
1 polymer ?
#
loop_
_entity_poly.entity_id
_entity_poly.type
_entity_poly.pdbx_seq_one_letter_code
_entity_poly.pdbx_strand_id
1 'polypeptide(L)'
;MENLTHEIYRQWIAPFAGGEPVHETESFRLAVNDELDDDERVQILVRPARTFALVTPAIRDLPDVSTARSEAELRAALTVAGIRLNGPDHLFFPDGGRRTAAP
;
A
#
# COMPACT_ATOMS: atom_id res chain seq x y z
N MET A 1 2.16 -14.43 24.01
CA MET A 1 2.68 -14.50 22.62
C MET A 1 2.10 -13.29 21.91
N GLU A 2 2.53 -12.08 22.29
CA GLU A 2 1.79 -10.83 22.02
C GLU A 2 2.66 -9.73 21.39
N ASN A 3 3.96 -9.96 21.21
CA ASN A 3 4.89 -8.92 20.72
C ASN A 3 4.93 -8.84 19.18
N LEU A 4 4.86 -9.97 18.49
CA LEU A 4 4.96 -10.04 17.01
C LEU A 4 3.87 -9.23 16.30
N THR A 5 2.64 -9.23 16.82
CA THR A 5 1.52 -8.52 16.19
C THR A 5 1.69 -7.00 16.24
N HIS A 6 2.34 -6.47 17.29
CA HIS A 6 2.50 -5.04 17.48
C HIS A 6 3.66 -4.46 16.67
N GLU A 7 4.76 -5.21 16.52
CA GLU A 7 5.87 -4.86 15.62
C GLU A 7 5.44 -4.93 14.16
N ILE A 8 4.71 -5.98 13.76
CA ILE A 8 4.18 -6.07 12.40
C ILE A 8 3.24 -4.89 12.11
N TYR A 9 2.36 -4.54 13.06
CA TYR A 9 1.48 -3.38 12.89
C TYR A 9 2.28 -2.07 12.77
N ARG A 10 3.31 -1.86 13.60
CA ARG A 10 4.11 -0.64 13.53
C ARG A 10 4.96 -0.53 12.28
N GLN A 11 5.51 -1.63 11.79
CA GLN A 11 6.38 -1.61 10.62
C GLN A 11 5.59 -1.58 9.32
N TRP A 12 4.43 -2.25 9.26
CA TRP A 12 3.71 -2.47 8.01
C TRP A 12 2.35 -1.78 7.91
N ILE A 13 1.76 -1.31 9.01
CA ILE A 13 0.48 -0.58 9.00
C ILE A 13 0.65 0.89 9.39
N ALA A 14 1.44 1.18 10.42
CA ALA A 14 1.62 2.56 10.87
C ALA A 14 2.14 3.52 9.80
N PRO A 15 3.01 3.12 8.83
CA PRO A 15 3.39 3.99 7.73
C PRO A 15 2.20 4.46 6.90
N PHE A 16 1.17 3.61 6.73
CA PHE A 16 -0.06 3.95 5.99
C PHE A 16 -0.99 4.89 6.74
N ALA A 17 -0.74 5.14 8.03
CA ALA A 17 -1.38 6.22 8.79
C ALA A 17 -0.57 7.53 8.73
N GLY A 18 0.71 7.46 8.33
CA GLY A 18 1.58 8.60 8.05
C GLY A 18 1.58 9.00 6.57
N GLY A 19 2.58 9.80 6.19
CA GLY A 19 2.80 10.30 4.82
C GLY A 19 1.95 11.50 4.43
N GLU A 20 2.47 12.32 3.51
CA GLU A 20 1.75 13.47 2.95
C GLU A 20 0.64 12.96 1.99
N PRO A 21 -0.65 13.21 2.26
CA PRO A 21 -1.71 12.74 1.39
C PRO A 21 -1.68 13.49 0.04
N VAL A 22 -1.53 12.74 -1.05
CA VAL A 22 -1.67 13.26 -2.43
C VAL A 22 -3.13 13.27 -2.83
N HIS A 23 -3.82 12.16 -2.54
CA HIS A 23 -5.23 11.99 -2.84
C HIS A 23 -5.91 11.15 -1.77
N GLU A 24 -7.11 11.55 -1.39
CA GLU A 24 -7.89 10.83 -0.40
C GLU A 24 -9.38 10.81 -0.78
N THR A 25 -9.93 9.60 -0.88
CA THR A 25 -11.35 9.31 -1.02
C THR A 25 -11.78 8.33 0.08
N GLU A 26 -13.08 8.04 0.14
CA GLU A 26 -13.66 7.07 1.09
C GLU A 26 -13.07 5.67 0.89
N SER A 27 -12.80 5.26 -0.35
CA SER A 27 -12.34 3.90 -0.70
C SER A 27 -10.85 3.81 -1.04
N PHE A 28 -10.15 4.92 -1.26
CA PHE A 28 -8.74 4.93 -1.66
C PHE A 28 -7.96 6.11 -1.05
N ARG A 29 -6.76 5.85 -0.55
CA ARG A 29 -5.81 6.88 -0.09
C ARG A 29 -4.47 6.66 -0.78
N LEU A 30 -3.93 7.70 -1.41
CA LEU A 30 -2.56 7.76 -1.92
C LEU A 30 -1.78 8.80 -1.09
N ALA A 31 -0.66 8.37 -0.51
CA ALA A 31 0.22 9.23 0.26
C ALA A 31 1.68 9.08 -0.18
N VAL A 32 2.45 10.16 -0.06
CA VAL A 32 3.90 10.15 -0.23
C VAL A 32 4.56 9.88 1.10
N ASN A 33 5.56 9.01 1.10
CA ASN A 33 6.45 8.82 2.24
C ASN A 33 7.91 8.89 1.79
N ASP A 34 8.61 9.93 2.22
CA ASP A 34 10.04 10.15 2.00
C ASP A 34 10.93 9.17 2.78
N GLU A 35 10.37 8.47 3.78
CA GLU A 35 11.06 7.48 4.60
C GLU A 35 11.05 6.06 3.99
N LEU A 36 10.41 5.86 2.83
CA LEU A 36 10.46 4.58 2.13
C LEU A 36 11.84 4.38 1.48
N ASP A 37 12.45 3.23 1.77
CA ASP A 37 13.71 2.81 1.16
C ASP A 37 13.58 2.63 -0.36
N ASP A 38 14.70 2.74 -1.08
CA ASP A 38 14.78 2.63 -2.54
C ASP A 38 14.36 1.23 -3.06
N ASP A 39 14.37 0.20 -2.22
CA ASP A 39 13.85 -1.13 -2.55
C ASP A 39 12.31 -1.22 -2.39
N GLU A 40 11.70 -0.34 -1.59
CA GLU A 40 10.27 -0.33 -1.25
C GLU A 40 9.53 0.89 -1.82
N ARG A 41 9.85 1.24 -3.07
CA ARG A 41 9.39 2.50 -3.70
C ARG A 41 7.86 2.66 -3.75
N VAL A 42 7.11 1.56 -3.68
CA VAL A 42 5.65 1.52 -3.67
C VAL A 42 5.16 0.43 -2.73
N GLN A 43 4.24 0.78 -1.83
CA GLN A 43 3.53 -0.19 -1.00
C GLN A 43 2.01 0.01 -1.15
N ILE A 44 1.26 -1.10 -1.25
CA ILE A 44 -0.21 -1.07 -1.35
C ILE A 44 -0.79 -1.99 -0.26
N LEU A 45 -1.66 -1.42 0.56
CA LEU A 45 -2.42 -2.10 1.60
C LEU A 45 -3.91 -2.10 1.23
N VAL A 46 -4.43 -3.28 0.88
CA VAL A 46 -5.85 -3.47 0.61
C VAL A 46 -6.56 -3.89 1.90
N ARG A 47 -7.56 -3.11 2.34
CA ARG A 47 -8.49 -3.50 3.40
C ARG A 47 -9.90 -3.69 2.83
N PRO A 48 -10.79 -4.43 3.52
CA PRO A 48 -12.14 -4.71 3.02
C PRO A 48 -12.95 -3.47 2.61
N ALA A 49 -12.74 -2.33 3.28
CA ALA A 49 -13.46 -1.09 3.03
C ALA A 49 -12.62 -0.02 2.30
N ARG A 50 -11.29 -0.16 2.26
CA ARG A 50 -10.41 0.93 1.84
C ARG A 50 -9.03 0.44 1.42
N THR A 51 -8.51 0.97 0.33
CA THR A 51 -7.14 0.71 -0.12
C THR A 51 -6.25 1.90 0.22
N PHE A 52 -5.05 1.62 0.72
CA PHE A 52 -4.03 2.61 1.02
C PHE A 52 -2.82 2.34 0.12
N ALA A 53 -2.30 3.38 -0.51
CA ALA A 53 -1.10 3.34 -1.32
C ALA A 53 -0.10 4.35 -0.75
N LEU A 54 1.13 3.88 -0.56
CA LEU A 54 2.28 4.69 -0.20
C LEU A 54 3.27 4.64 -1.35
N VAL A 55 3.81 5.80 -1.71
CA VAL A 55 4.80 5.94 -2.77
C VAL A 55 5.92 6.85 -2.30
N THR A 56 7.13 6.66 -2.82
CA THR A 56 8.19 7.66 -2.66
C THR A 56 7.90 8.91 -3.50
N PRO A 57 8.53 10.07 -3.19
CA PRO A 57 8.39 11.27 -4.00
C PRO A 57 8.74 11.03 -5.48
N ALA A 58 9.81 10.27 -5.73
CA ALA A 58 10.24 9.90 -7.08
C ALA A 58 9.17 9.15 -7.88
N ILE A 59 8.37 8.32 -7.20
CA ILE A 59 7.25 7.62 -7.83
C ILE A 59 6.05 8.54 -8.01
N ARG A 60 5.78 9.42 -7.04
CA ARG A 60 4.68 10.39 -7.13
C ARG A 60 4.83 11.36 -8.30
N ASP A 61 6.06 11.71 -8.67
CA ASP A 61 6.37 12.57 -9.83
C ASP A 61 6.27 11.85 -11.18
N LEU A 62 6.01 10.53 -11.20
CA LEU A 62 5.73 9.81 -12.43
C LEU A 62 4.37 10.21 -13.01
N PRO A 63 4.24 10.17 -14.36
CA PRO A 63 2.98 10.49 -15.02
C PRO A 63 1.86 9.58 -14.51
N ASP A 64 0.69 10.18 -14.30
CA ASP A 64 -0.55 9.52 -13.89
C ASP A 64 -0.54 8.85 -12.50
N VAL A 65 0.56 8.89 -11.75
CA VAL A 65 0.64 8.33 -10.39
C VAL A 65 -0.07 9.25 -9.39
N SER A 66 0.26 10.54 -9.38
CA SER A 66 -0.33 11.51 -8.46
C SER A 66 -1.82 11.76 -8.69
N THR A 67 -2.33 11.42 -9.88
CA THR A 67 -3.74 11.57 -10.26
C THR A 67 -4.56 10.29 -10.09
N ALA A 68 -3.91 9.17 -9.77
CA ALA A 68 -4.59 7.90 -9.54
C ALA A 68 -5.58 8.00 -8.37
N ARG A 69 -6.82 7.60 -8.62
CA ARG A 69 -7.92 7.59 -7.64
C ARG A 69 -8.32 6.20 -7.20
N SER A 70 -7.69 5.18 -7.78
CA SER A 70 -7.94 3.78 -7.47
C SER A 70 -6.66 2.97 -7.60
N GLU A 71 -6.64 1.80 -6.97
CA GLU A 71 -5.53 0.84 -7.09
C GLU A 71 -5.27 0.47 -8.56
N ALA A 72 -6.33 0.27 -9.35
CA ALA A 72 -6.21 -0.11 -10.75
C ALA A 72 -5.54 0.98 -11.59
N GLU A 73 -5.93 2.24 -11.39
CA GLU A 73 -5.30 3.40 -12.05
C GLU A 73 -3.84 3.55 -11.62
N LEU A 74 -3.55 3.41 -10.33
CA LEU A 74 -2.18 3.46 -9.82
C LEU A 74 -1.31 2.37 -10.44
N ARG A 75 -1.81 1.12 -10.51
CA ARG A 75 -1.11 0.00 -11.15
C ARG A 75 -0.87 0.26 -12.64
N ALA A 76 -1.84 0.86 -13.33
CA ALA A 76 -1.69 1.21 -14.74
C ALA A 76 -0.59 2.27 -14.94
N ALA A 77 -0.59 3.34 -14.13
CA ALA A 77 0.42 4.39 -14.17
C ALA A 77 1.83 3.85 -13.89
N LEU A 78 1.98 3.02 -12.87
CA LEU A 78 3.26 2.36 -12.55
C LEU A 78 3.73 1.46 -13.70
N THR A 79 2.82 0.71 -14.31
CA THR A 79 3.15 -0.15 -15.46
C THR A 79 3.64 0.66 -16.66
N VAL A 80 3.01 1.81 -16.95
CA VAL A 80 3.44 2.73 -18.01
C VAL A 80 4.83 3.30 -17.72
N ALA A 81 5.13 3.60 -16.45
CA ALA A 81 6.45 4.03 -16.01
C ALA A 81 7.52 2.92 -15.99
N GLY A 82 7.20 1.70 -16.45
CA GLY A 82 8.11 0.57 -16.46
C GLY A 82 8.28 -0.10 -15.08
N ILE A 83 7.49 0.31 -14.10
CA ILE A 83 7.50 -0.24 -12.74
C ILE A 83 6.50 -1.37 -12.69
N ARG A 84 7.02 -2.59 -12.79
CA ARG A 84 6.24 -3.77 -12.45
C ARG A 84 6.26 -3.95 -10.95
N LEU A 85 5.10 -3.78 -10.33
CA LEU A 85 4.84 -4.42 -9.05
C LEU A 85 4.97 -5.93 -9.29
N ASN A 86 6.01 -6.53 -8.72
CA ASN A 86 6.05 -7.97 -8.63
C ASN A 86 4.78 -8.38 -7.88
N GLY A 87 4.07 -9.40 -8.37
CA GLY A 87 2.94 -9.93 -7.63
C GLY A 87 3.35 -10.35 -6.21
N PRO A 88 2.44 -11.03 -5.51
CA PRO A 88 2.03 -10.74 -4.12
C PRO A 88 2.98 -9.93 -3.19
N ASP A 89 3.59 -8.81 -3.61
CA ASP A 89 4.04 -7.72 -2.69
C ASP A 89 2.83 -6.97 -2.08
N HIS A 90 1.75 -7.70 -1.84
CA HIS A 90 0.62 -7.34 -1.02
C HIS A 90 0.99 -7.75 0.40
N LEU A 91 1.05 -6.80 1.33
CA LEU A 91 1.00 -7.15 2.74
C LEU A 91 -0.39 -7.73 3.04
N PHE A 92 -0.51 -9.04 2.92
CA PHE A 92 -1.68 -9.77 3.34
C PHE A 92 -1.69 -9.86 4.86
N PHE A 93 -2.56 -9.09 5.50
CA PHE A 93 -2.92 -9.32 6.90
C PHE A 93 -3.89 -10.50 6.95
N PRO A 94 -3.61 -11.57 7.72
CA PRO A 94 -4.62 -12.58 7.99
C PRO A 94 -5.72 -11.92 8.81
N ASP A 95 -6.91 -11.82 8.22
CA ASP A 95 -8.13 -11.47 8.95
C ASP A 95 -8.28 -12.46 10.10
N GLY A 96 -8.46 -11.96 11.32
CA GLY A 96 -8.54 -12.74 12.56
C GLY A 96 -9.82 -13.60 12.67
N GLY A 97 -10.12 -14.42 11.66
CA GLY A 97 -11.40 -15.10 11.49
C GLY A 97 -11.27 -16.54 11.00
N ARG A 98 -11.06 -17.45 11.97
CA ARG A 98 -11.39 -18.88 11.95
C ARG A 98 -10.99 -19.71 10.71
N ARG A 99 -9.89 -20.44 10.86
CA ARG A 99 -9.60 -21.65 10.09
C ARG A 99 -10.63 -22.74 10.41
N THR A 100 -11.65 -22.89 9.58
CA THR A 100 -12.30 -24.20 9.40
C THR A 100 -11.67 -24.87 8.19
N ALA A 101 -10.66 -25.70 8.45
CA ALA A 101 -10.30 -26.76 7.54
C ALA A 101 -11.50 -27.72 7.47
N ALA A 102 -12.06 -27.90 6.27
CA ALA A 102 -12.99 -28.99 6.00
C ALA A 102 -12.18 -30.29 5.83
N PRO A 103 -12.74 -31.45 6.24
CA PRO A 103 -12.04 -32.74 6.30
C PRO A 103 -11.68 -33.32 4.93
#